data_AF-A0A923VPR1-F1
#
_entry.id   AF-A0A923VPR1-F1
#
_cell.length_a   1.000
_cell.length_b   1.000
_cell.length_c   1.000
_cell.angle_alpha   90.00
_cell.angle_beta   90.00
_cell.angle_gamma   90.00
#
_symmetry.space_group_name_H-M   'P 1'
#
loop_
_entity.id
_entity.type
_entity.pdbx_description
1 polymer ?
#
loop_
_entity_poly.entity_id
_entity_poly.type
_entity_poly.pdbx_seq_one_letter_code
_entity_poly.pdbx_strand_id
1 'polypeptide(L)'
;KRVKLHLGQAISLQDVAALPLILPSRPNAFRLLIENEFAGIRQQSKVVMEVDGLNAILNLVKEGLGHAVLPRYTLSNFDNPDPFTVRAIHSPRIMSQLTLVWSARRPTTGTHKKALEIVRSVVDEAIKPYR
;
A
#
# COMPACT_ATOMS: atom_id res chain seq x y z
N LYS A 1 -2.97 5.93 17.29
CA LYS A 1 -3.58 4.82 18.08
C LYS A 1 -3.24 3.50 17.39
N ARG A 2 -2.85 2.44 18.11
CA ARG A 2 -2.61 1.12 17.49
C ARG A 2 -3.96 0.44 17.27
N VAL A 3 -4.34 0.30 16.00
CA VAL A 3 -5.52 -0.46 15.58
C VAL A 3 -5.23 -1.96 15.75
N LYS A 4 -6.12 -2.69 16.45
CA LYS A 4 -6.09 -4.16 16.47
C LYS A 4 -6.68 -4.65 15.15
N LEU A 5 -5.86 -5.26 14.30
CA LEU A 5 -6.30 -5.83 13.02
C LEU A 5 -6.61 -7.31 13.20
N HIS A 6 -7.70 -7.78 12.60
CA HIS A 6 -7.92 -9.22 12.44
C HIS A 6 -7.00 -9.72 11.32
N LEU A 7 -5.94 -10.44 11.70
CA LEU A 7 -4.98 -11.01 10.75
C LEU A 7 -5.48 -12.38 10.28
N GLY A 8 -5.74 -12.50 8.99
CA GLY A 8 -6.03 -13.78 8.35
C GLY A 8 -4.75 -14.50 7.91
N GLN A 9 -4.90 -15.77 7.51
CA GLN A 9 -3.80 -16.54 6.93
C GLN A 9 -3.23 -15.80 5.70
N ALA A 10 -1.91 -15.77 5.58
CA ALA A 10 -1.23 -15.16 4.44
C ALA A 10 -1.73 -15.77 3.10
N ILE A 11 -1.63 -15.00 2.02
CA ILE A 11 -2.14 -15.37 0.69
C ILE A 11 -1.06 -15.17 -0.37
N SER A 12 -1.00 -16.06 -1.35
CA SER A 12 -0.07 -15.90 -2.47
C SER A 12 -0.54 -14.79 -3.40
N LEU A 13 0.38 -14.08 -4.08
CA LEU A 13 -0.01 -13.09 -5.08
C LEU A 13 -0.87 -13.71 -6.20
N GLN A 14 -0.60 -14.96 -6.57
CA GLN A 14 -1.39 -15.71 -7.54
C GLN A 14 -2.85 -15.87 -7.10
N ASP A 15 -3.10 -16.23 -5.84
CA ASP A 15 -4.46 -16.36 -5.33
C ASP A 15 -5.16 -14.99 -5.26
N VAL A 16 -4.41 -13.92 -4.95
CA VAL A 16 -4.95 -12.55 -4.95
C VAL A 16 -5.44 -12.14 -6.34
N ALA A 17 -4.74 -12.52 -7.41
CA ALA A 17 -5.15 -12.19 -8.78
C ALA A 17 -6.53 -12.74 -9.16
N ALA A 18 -6.93 -13.87 -8.55
CA ALA A 18 -8.22 -14.52 -8.78
C ALA A 18 -9.38 -13.88 -7.99
N LEU A 19 -9.08 -13.06 -6.96
CA LEU A 19 -10.08 -12.39 -6.16
C LEU A 19 -10.76 -11.25 -6.94
N PRO A 20 -12.04 -10.95 -6.69
CA PRO A 20 -12.69 -9.77 -7.24
C PRO A 20 -12.12 -8.51 -6.59
N LEU A 21 -11.19 -7.84 -7.28
CA LEU A 21 -10.45 -6.70 -6.75
C LEU A 21 -11.18 -5.36 -7.01
N ILE A 22 -11.24 -4.55 -5.96
CA ILE A 22 -11.61 -3.14 -5.98
C ILE A 22 -10.31 -2.35 -5.87
N LEU A 23 -10.01 -1.55 -6.88
CA LEU A 23 -8.75 -0.84 -6.96
C LEU A 23 -8.98 0.64 -7.30
N PRO A 24 -8.04 1.52 -6.94
CA PRO A 24 -8.15 2.93 -7.31
C PRO A 24 -8.10 3.11 -8.83
N SER A 25 -8.85 4.08 -9.33
CA SER A 25 -8.86 4.46 -10.74
C SER A 25 -7.46 4.93 -11.18
N ARG A 26 -7.19 4.85 -12.49
CA ARG A 26 -5.94 5.38 -13.06
C ARG A 26 -6.00 6.91 -13.18
N PRO A 27 -4.86 7.61 -13.03
CA PRO A 27 -3.52 7.11 -12.68
C PRO A 27 -3.31 7.02 -11.16
N ASN A 28 -3.02 5.82 -10.65
CA ASN A 28 -2.66 5.61 -9.24
C ASN A 28 -1.38 4.79 -9.11
N ALA A 29 -0.41 5.29 -8.35
CA ALA A 29 0.90 4.65 -8.21
C ALA A 29 0.82 3.24 -7.59
N PHE A 30 -0.09 3.00 -6.64
CA PHE A 30 -0.29 1.67 -6.05
C PHE A 30 -0.93 0.72 -7.05
N ARG A 31 -1.91 1.19 -7.85
CA ARG A 31 -2.49 0.38 -8.91
C ARG A 31 -1.43 -0.10 -9.89
N LEU A 32 -0.56 0.81 -10.34
CA LEU A 32 0.53 0.48 -11.26
C LEU A 32 1.54 -0.50 -10.63
N LEU A 33 1.88 -0.32 -9.36
CA LEU A 33 2.76 -1.25 -8.64
C LEU A 33 2.16 -2.67 -8.60
N ILE A 34 0.90 -2.79 -8.21
CA ILE A 34 0.20 -4.08 -8.13
C ILE A 34 0.10 -4.75 -9.50
N GLU A 35 -0.24 -3.99 -10.55
CA GLU A 35 -0.29 -4.51 -11.92
C GLU A 35 1.07 -5.00 -12.41
N ASN A 36 2.16 -4.30 -12.08
CA ASN A 36 3.52 -4.74 -12.42
C ASN A 36 3.89 -6.05 -11.72
N GLU A 37 3.53 -6.22 -10.44
CA GLU A 37 3.77 -7.47 -9.71
C GLU A 37 2.96 -8.64 -10.29
N PHE A 38 1.70 -8.40 -10.69
CA PHE A 38 0.90 -9.41 -11.39
C PHE A 38 1.49 -9.78 -12.75
N ALA A 39 1.96 -8.79 -13.52
CA ALA A 39 2.64 -9.03 -14.79
C ALA A 39 3.91 -9.86 -14.59
N GLY A 40 4.66 -9.62 -13.51
CA GLY A 40 5.85 -10.40 -13.14
C GLY A 40 5.58 -11.90 -12.94
N ILE A 41 4.38 -12.27 -12.47
CA ILE A 41 3.94 -13.66 -12.35
C ILE A 41 3.08 -14.14 -13.53
N ARG A 42 3.02 -13.36 -14.63
CA ARG A 42 2.21 -13.63 -15.84
C ARG A 42 0.71 -13.76 -15.57
N GLN A 43 0.20 -12.98 -14.62
CA GLN A 43 -1.23 -12.92 -14.30
C GLN A 43 -1.78 -11.53 -14.51
N GLN A 44 -3.11 -11.45 -14.54
CA GLN A 44 -3.85 -10.19 -14.59
C GLN A 44 -4.79 -10.13 -13.39
N SER A 45 -4.94 -8.94 -12.81
CA SER A 45 -5.90 -8.70 -11.74
C SER A 45 -7.34 -8.83 -12.25
N LYS A 46 -8.20 -9.57 -11.54
CA LYS A 46 -9.65 -9.57 -11.77
C LYS A 46 -10.30 -8.33 -11.13
N VAL A 47 -10.27 -7.20 -11.83
CA VAL A 47 -10.83 -5.93 -11.36
C VAL A 47 -12.33 -5.93 -11.59
N VAL A 48 -13.11 -5.81 -10.51
CA VAL A 48 -14.58 -5.73 -10.60
C VAL A 48 -15.10 -4.31 -10.46
N MET A 49 -14.34 -3.42 -9.81
CA MET A 49 -14.70 -2.02 -9.64
C MET A 49 -13.43 -1.15 -9.58
N GLU A 50 -13.55 0.05 -10.16
CA GLU A 50 -12.57 1.12 -10.06
C GLU A 50 -13.21 2.30 -9.33
N VAL A 51 -12.58 2.72 -8.23
CA VAL A 51 -13.17 3.71 -7.32
C VAL A 51 -12.09 4.62 -6.76
N ASP A 52 -12.34 5.93 -6.81
CA ASP A 52 -11.45 6.91 -6.24
C ASP A 52 -11.73 7.17 -4.75
N GLY A 53 -10.64 7.31 -3.99
CA GLY A 53 -10.70 7.58 -2.55
C GLY A 53 -10.64 6.33 -1.68
N LEU A 54 -9.72 6.34 -0.71
CA LEU A 54 -9.48 5.21 0.17
C LEU A 54 -10.72 4.78 0.96
N ASN A 55 -11.45 5.74 1.52
CA ASN A 55 -12.64 5.45 2.31
C ASN A 55 -13.75 4.80 1.47
N ALA A 56 -13.87 5.19 0.19
CA ALA A 56 -14.84 4.59 -0.71
C ALA A 56 -14.51 3.12 -0.98
N ILE A 57 -13.24 2.82 -1.26
CA ILE A 57 -12.76 1.43 -1.42
C ILE A 57 -13.06 0.60 -0.17
N LEU A 58 -12.70 1.11 1.02
CA LEU A 58 -12.93 0.39 2.28
C LEU A 58 -14.41 0.17 2.58
N ASN A 59 -15.28 1.14 2.29
CA ASN A 59 -16.72 0.98 2.44
C ASN A 59 -17.25 -0.14 1.55
N LEU A 60 -16.85 -0.20 0.28
CA LEU A 60 -17.31 -1.26 -0.63
C LEU A 60 -16.81 -2.65 -0.23
N VAL A 61 -15.57 -2.73 0.29
CA VAL A 61 -15.05 -3.98 0.88
C VAL A 61 -15.86 -4.37 2.11
N LYS A 62 -16.21 -3.41 2.98
CA LYS A 62 -17.04 -3.65 4.17
C LYS A 62 -18.43 -4.15 3.81
N GLU A 63 -19.02 -3.66 2.73
CA GLU A 63 -20.30 -4.16 2.17
C GLU A 63 -20.16 -5.53 1.46
N GLY A 64 -18.96 -6.12 1.42
CA GLY A 64 -18.73 -7.45 0.85
C GLY A 64 -18.67 -7.48 -0.68
N LEU A 65 -18.52 -6.33 -1.34
CA LEU A 65 -18.58 -6.22 -2.81
C LEU A 65 -17.25 -6.60 -3.50
N GLY A 66 -16.19 -6.87 -2.74
CA GLY A 66 -14.90 -7.28 -3.27
C GLY A 66 -13.78 -7.18 -2.25
N HIS A 67 -12.54 -7.29 -2.76
CA HIS A 67 -11.31 -7.26 -1.97
C HIS A 67 -10.43 -6.09 -2.42
N ALA A 68 -9.64 -5.52 -1.53
CA ALA A 68 -8.69 -4.46 -1.87
C ALA A 68 -7.27 -4.87 -1.53
N VAL A 69 -6.32 -4.48 -2.38
CA VAL A 69 -4.88 -4.56 -2.09
C VAL A 69 -4.40 -3.17 -1.72
N LEU A 70 -4.04 -2.98 -0.45
CA LEU A 70 -3.72 -1.68 0.12
C LEU A 70 -2.45 -1.76 0.98
N PRO A 71 -1.67 -0.67 1.09
CA PRO A 71 -0.53 -0.63 2.00
C PRO A 71 -0.93 -0.91 3.46
N ARG A 72 -0.02 -1.52 4.22
CA ARG A 72 -0.29 -1.94 5.62
C ARG A 72 -0.68 -0.79 6.55
N TYR A 73 -0.22 0.43 6.26
CA TYR A 73 -0.53 1.62 7.06
C TYR A 73 -1.94 2.17 6.82
N THR A 74 -2.63 1.72 5.78
CA THR A 74 -3.93 2.26 5.35
C THR A 74 -5.00 2.22 6.43
N LEU A 75 -5.06 1.14 7.21
CA LEU A 75 -6.08 0.97 8.26
C LEU A 75 -5.73 1.70 9.56
N SER A 76 -4.53 2.25 9.69
CA SER A 76 -4.11 2.99 10.90
C SER A 76 -4.93 4.26 11.13
N ASN A 77 -5.49 4.81 10.06
CA ASN A 77 -6.27 6.05 10.05
C ASN A 77 -7.77 5.79 9.84
N PHE A 78 -8.21 4.53 9.80
CA PHE A 78 -9.61 4.20 9.58
C PHE A 78 -10.33 4.01 10.92
N ASP A 79 -11.51 4.62 11.06
CA ASP A 79 -12.19 4.75 12.36
C ASP A 79 -12.65 3.42 12.95
N ASN A 80 -13.05 2.46 12.11
CA ASN A 80 -13.46 1.12 12.55
C ASN A 80 -12.85 0.00 11.67
N PRO A 81 -11.78 -0.64 12.13
CA PRO A 81 -11.05 -1.68 11.39
C PRO A 81 -11.55 -3.10 11.65
N ASP A 82 -12.40 -3.31 12.66
CA ASP A 82 -12.92 -4.61 13.07
C ASP A 82 -13.60 -5.44 11.96
N PRO A 83 -14.33 -4.86 10.97
CA PRO A 83 -14.96 -5.66 9.92
C PRO A 83 -13.95 -6.22 8.89
N PHE A 84 -12.68 -5.80 8.92
CA PHE A 84 -11.70 -6.21 7.91
C PHE A 84 -10.80 -7.33 8.40
N THR A 85 -10.66 -8.36 7.58
CA THR A 85 -9.58 -9.34 7.71
C THR A 85 -8.40 -8.94 6.82
N VAL A 86 -7.25 -8.70 7.43
CA VAL A 86 -6.01 -8.34 6.73
C VAL A 86 -5.17 -9.58 6.50
N ARG A 87 -4.82 -9.84 5.23
CA ARG A 87 -3.98 -10.98 4.83
C ARG A 87 -2.69 -10.45 4.21
N ALA A 88 -1.55 -10.90 4.71
CA ALA A 88 -0.26 -10.55 4.11
C ALA A 88 -0.10 -11.28 2.77
N ILE A 89 0.37 -10.56 1.74
CA ILE A 89 0.65 -11.12 0.42
C ILE A 89 2.08 -11.66 0.39
N HIS A 90 2.26 -12.86 -0.11
CA HIS A 90 3.57 -13.50 -0.29
C HIS A 90 3.71 -14.11 -1.69
N SER A 91 4.94 -14.52 -2.03
CA SER A 91 5.25 -15.27 -3.25
C SER A 91 4.68 -14.67 -4.55
N PRO A 92 5.14 -13.49 -5.01
CA PRO A 92 6.09 -12.58 -4.37
C PRO A 92 5.44 -11.59 -3.39
N ARG A 93 6.26 -10.94 -2.58
CA ARG A 93 5.82 -9.81 -1.73
C ARG A 93 5.77 -8.54 -2.59
N ILE A 94 4.71 -7.75 -2.45
CA ILE A 94 4.62 -6.42 -3.07
C ILE A 94 5.38 -5.42 -2.20
N MET A 95 6.41 -4.79 -2.76
CA MET A 95 7.25 -3.81 -2.04
C MET A 95 7.23 -2.47 -2.78
N SER A 96 6.86 -1.39 -2.08
CA SER A 96 7.02 -0.03 -2.60
C SER A 96 8.40 0.51 -2.24
N GLN A 97 8.98 1.29 -3.15
CA GLN A 97 10.23 2.02 -2.92
C GLN A 97 9.93 3.44 -2.46
N LEU A 98 10.56 3.86 -1.35
CA LEU A 98 10.53 5.24 -0.88
C LEU A 98 11.90 5.87 -1.12
N THR A 99 11.94 6.94 -1.90
CA THR A 99 13.18 7.60 -2.31
C THR A 99 13.12 9.09 -1.97
N LEU A 100 14.20 9.61 -1.39
CA LEU A 100 14.39 11.05 -1.17
C LEU A 100 15.23 11.63 -2.30
N VAL A 101 14.68 12.60 -3.03
CA VAL A 101 15.29 13.15 -4.25
C VAL A 101 15.50 14.66 -4.10
N TRP A 102 16.60 15.18 -4.66
CA TRP A 102 16.90 16.60 -4.75
C TRP A 102 17.60 16.92 -6.07
N SER A 103 17.70 18.21 -6.41
CA SER A 103 18.36 18.64 -7.64
C SER A 103 19.88 18.42 -7.57
N ALA A 104 20.43 17.69 -8.53
CA ALA A 104 21.88 17.52 -8.69
C ALA A 104 22.61 18.83 -9.05
N ARG A 105 21.88 19.85 -9.53
CA ARG A 105 22.45 21.15 -9.92
C ARG A 105 22.64 22.12 -8.74
N ARG A 106 22.07 21.81 -7.57
CA ARG A 106 22.14 22.67 -6.40
C ARG A 106 23.28 22.19 -5.49
N PRO A 107 24.25 23.05 -5.14
CA PRO A 107 25.27 22.71 -4.16
C PRO A 107 24.63 22.27 -2.84
N THR A 108 25.08 21.14 -2.30
CA THR A 108 24.62 20.67 -1.00
C THR A 108 25.18 21.57 0.11
N THR A 109 24.34 22.41 0.69
CA THR A 109 24.71 23.30 1.80
C THR A 109 24.70 22.58 3.15
N GLY A 110 25.27 23.19 4.20
CA GLY A 110 25.19 22.66 5.57
C GLY A 110 23.75 22.48 6.06
N THR A 111 22.89 23.47 5.81
CA THR A 111 21.45 23.40 6.11
C THR A 111 20.76 22.26 5.36
N HIS A 112 21.11 22.05 4.08
CA HIS A 112 20.57 20.94 3.30
C HIS A 112 20.92 19.59 3.92
N LYS A 113 22.19 19.37 4.30
CA LYS A 113 22.62 18.13 4.96
C LYS A 113 21.84 17.91 6.26
N LYS A 114 21.69 18.95 7.08
CA LYS A 114 20.97 18.82 8.35
C LYS A 114 19.48 18.52 8.16
N ALA A 115 18.84 19.15 7.17
CA ALA A 115 17.46 18.85 6.80
C ALA A 115 17.31 17.40 6.33
N LEU A 116 18.23 16.88 5.50
CA LEU A 116 18.22 15.48 5.06
C LEU A 116 18.32 14.51 6.25
N GLU A 117 19.19 14.79 7.23
CA GLU A 117 19.30 13.97 8.44
C GLU A 117 17.98 13.92 9.22
N ILE A 118 17.34 15.08 9.42
CA ILE A 118 16.07 15.17 10.14
C ILE A 118 14.98 14.40 9.38
N VAL A 119 14.84 14.62 8.07
CA VAL A 119 13.85 13.92 7.25
C VAL A 119 14.06 12.42 7.30
N ARG A 120 15.31 11.93 7.16
CA ARG A 120 15.63 10.51 7.28
C ARG A 120 15.23 9.95 8.64
N SER A 121 15.57 10.64 9.72
CA SER A 121 15.23 10.22 11.08
C SER A 121 13.71 10.10 11.27
N VAL A 122 12.94 11.10 10.84
CA VAL A 122 11.48 11.10 10.96
C VAL A 122 10.86 9.98 10.13
N VAL A 123 11.34 9.79 8.90
CA VAL A 123 10.84 8.72 8.02
C VAL A 123 11.17 7.35 8.59
N ASP A 124 12.40 7.11 9.04
CA ASP A 124 12.82 5.85 9.65
C ASP A 124 11.96 5.50 10.88
N GLU A 125 11.65 6.50 11.71
CA GLU A 125 10.75 6.31 12.85
C GLU A 125 9.31 5.99 12.40
N ALA A 126 8.78 6.71 11.42
CA ALA A 126 7.43 6.52 10.92
C ALA A 126 7.22 5.15 10.24
N ILE A 127 8.26 4.60 9.58
CA ILE A 127 8.17 3.32 8.87
C ILE A 127 8.52 2.10 9.74
N LYS A 128 9.16 2.28 10.91
CA LYS A 128 9.50 1.18 11.84
C LYS A 128 8.39 0.15 12.07
N PRO A 129 7.10 0.53 12.23
CA PRO A 129 6.02 -0.43 12.45
C PRO A 129 5.70 -1.31 11.23
N TYR A 130 6.17 -0.93 10.04
CA TYR A 130 5.82 -1.54 8.76
C TYR A 130 7.00 -2.25 8.08
N ARG A 131 8.23 -2.11 8.62
CA ARG A 131 9.36 -3.00 8.30
C ARG A 131 9.10 -4.42 8.81
#